data_AF-A0A0B4F3P6-F1
#
_entry.id   AF-A0A0B4F3P6-F1
#
_cell.length_a   1.000
_cell.length_b   1.000
_cell.length_c   1.000
_cell.angle_alpha   90.00
_cell.angle_beta   90.00
_cell.angle_gamma   90.00
#
_symmetry.space_group_name_H-M   'P 1'
#
loop_
_entity.id
_entity.type
_entity.pdbx_description
1 polymer ?
#
loop_
_entity_poly.entity_id
_entity_poly.type
_entity_poly.pdbx_seq_one_letter_code
_entity_poly.pdbx_strand_id
1 'polypeptide(L)'
;MDAPSSSAWGETSRDMDLDETMTESADWTHVTRQKRSPAKNEPQDASFYSCSNLPPSHPGRYVRASDVRAQVAQIPEYNHQIEGNSKDFKNLYPKNFANFEQFSALESCHPRIEYPLKLKGVQMWQASEGTATAGVHRVICDRDRGYRMGVDVVYHDTTKSSNPANNFTQANYHRPEAGEKGKQERHKNHRRGEGSASSGSSYY
;
A
#
# COMPACT_ATOMS: atom_id res chain seq x y z
N MET A 1 75.64 31.17 15.63
CA MET A 1 74.97 30.39 14.56
C MET A 1 73.78 31.20 14.08
N ASP A 2 74.10 32.13 13.19
CA ASP A 2 73.42 32.52 11.94
C ASP A 2 71.89 32.70 11.91
N ALA A 3 71.49 33.96 11.70
CA ALA A 3 70.48 34.35 10.71
C ALA A 3 71.18 34.59 9.35
N PRO A 4 70.53 34.95 8.22
CA PRO A 4 69.10 35.06 7.87
C PRO A 4 68.78 34.35 6.52
N SER A 5 67.59 34.52 5.92
CA SER A 5 67.47 34.96 4.50
C SER A 5 66.01 35.07 4.03
N SER A 6 65.68 36.30 3.63
CA SER A 6 64.54 36.79 2.85
C SER A 6 64.64 36.48 1.35
N SER A 7 63.50 36.45 0.63
CA SER A 7 63.29 36.83 -0.78
C SER A 7 61.78 36.73 -1.07
N ALA A 8 61.00 37.76 -1.42
CA ALA A 8 61.07 38.76 -2.49
C ALA A 8 60.14 38.42 -3.69
N TRP A 9 59.08 39.22 -3.79
CA TRP A 9 58.43 39.84 -4.97
C TRP A 9 58.16 39.05 -6.26
N GLY A 10 56.93 39.21 -6.76
CA GLY A 10 56.54 38.92 -8.14
C GLY A 10 55.13 39.39 -8.45
N GLU A 11 54.99 40.67 -8.80
CA GLU A 11 53.80 41.23 -9.45
C GLU A 11 53.53 40.54 -10.80
N THR A 12 52.26 40.43 -11.20
CA THR A 12 51.82 40.75 -12.57
C THR A 12 50.29 40.76 -12.66
N SER A 13 49.75 41.96 -12.93
CA SER A 13 48.43 42.15 -13.53
C SER A 13 48.38 41.50 -14.92
N ARG A 14 47.21 40.94 -15.28
CA ARG A 14 46.73 40.94 -16.66
C ARG A 14 45.22 40.81 -16.69
N ASP A 15 44.61 41.87 -17.22
CA ASP A 15 43.28 41.94 -17.77
C ASP A 15 43.03 40.83 -18.79
N MET A 16 41.78 40.35 -18.89
CA MET A 16 41.07 40.08 -20.15
C MET A 16 39.63 39.59 -19.87
N ASP A 17 38.72 40.55 -20.01
CA ASP A 17 37.46 40.53 -20.75
C ASP A 17 36.85 39.20 -21.28
N LEU A 18 35.51 39.13 -21.14
CA LEU A 18 34.50 38.61 -22.11
C LEU A 18 34.60 37.10 -22.47
N ASP A 19 33.55 36.31 -22.72
CA ASP A 19 32.15 36.55 -23.06
C ASP A 19 31.39 35.21 -22.89
N GLU A 20 30.06 35.32 -22.92
CA GLU A 20 29.13 34.38 -23.55
C GLU A 20 29.04 32.90 -23.10
N THR A 21 27.89 32.64 -22.47
CA THR A 21 26.92 31.57 -22.77
C THR A 21 27.40 30.11 -22.77
N MET A 22 26.69 29.25 -22.04
CA MET A 22 25.99 28.09 -22.62
C MET A 22 25.07 27.42 -21.59
N THR A 23 23.78 27.68 -21.80
CA THR A 23 22.72 26.66 -21.86
C THR A 23 22.39 25.88 -20.60
N GLU A 24 21.53 26.48 -19.80
CA GLU A 24 20.48 25.78 -19.07
C GLU A 24 19.57 25.05 -20.08
N SER A 25 19.58 23.73 -20.06
CA SER A 25 18.42 22.93 -20.45
C SER A 25 18.53 21.56 -19.79
N ALA A 26 17.83 21.45 -18.65
CA ALA A 26 17.56 20.20 -17.98
C ALA A 26 16.79 19.28 -18.94
N ASP A 27 17.46 18.22 -19.38
CA ASP A 27 16.84 17.13 -20.12
C ASP A 27 15.98 16.31 -19.14
N TRP A 28 14.72 16.74 -19.00
CA TRP A 28 13.68 15.96 -18.33
C TRP A 28 13.38 14.75 -19.21
N THR A 29 14.19 13.70 -19.04
CA THR A 29 13.92 12.39 -19.61
C THR A 29 12.51 11.96 -19.21
N HIS A 30 11.61 11.95 -20.18
CA HIS A 30 10.32 11.30 -20.08
C HIS A 30 10.57 9.82 -19.79
N VAL A 31 10.49 9.44 -18.51
CA VAL A 31 10.35 8.05 -18.09
C VAL A 31 9.02 7.58 -18.67
N THR A 32 9.06 7.03 -19.88
CA THR A 32 7.94 6.32 -20.49
C THR A 32 7.67 5.12 -19.60
N ARG A 33 6.69 5.27 -18.69
CA ARG A 33 6.18 4.20 -17.85
C ARG A 33 5.65 3.12 -18.79
N GLN A 34 6.46 2.11 -19.06
CA GLN A 34 6.10 0.97 -19.90
C GLN A 34 4.77 0.41 -19.37
N LYS A 35 3.72 0.47 -20.18
CA LYS A 35 2.43 -0.15 -19.90
C LYS A 35 2.67 -1.66 -19.86
N ARG A 36 2.85 -2.20 -18.66
CA ARG A 36 2.96 -3.64 -18.45
C ARG A 36 1.65 -4.30 -18.86
N SER A 37 1.72 -5.27 -19.76
CA SER A 37 0.57 -6.13 -20.04
C SER A 37 0.20 -6.90 -18.77
N PRO A 38 -1.08 -6.90 -18.37
CA PRO A 38 -1.51 -7.55 -17.15
C PRO A 38 -1.29 -9.07 -17.21
N ALA A 39 -0.97 -9.68 -16.07
CA ALA A 39 -0.90 -11.14 -15.99
C ALA A 39 -2.30 -11.76 -16.15
N LYS A 40 -2.37 -13.02 -16.64
CA LYS A 40 -3.61 -13.74 -16.98
C LYS A 40 -4.72 -13.73 -15.90
N ASN A 41 -4.37 -13.57 -14.63
CA ASN A 41 -5.31 -13.57 -13.49
C ASN A 41 -5.30 -12.26 -12.68
N GLU A 42 -4.63 -11.21 -13.17
CA GLU A 42 -4.54 -9.93 -12.50
C GLU A 42 -5.85 -9.15 -12.67
N PRO A 43 -6.50 -8.69 -11.58
CA PRO A 43 -7.72 -7.89 -11.67
C PRO A 43 -7.45 -6.56 -12.42
N GLN A 44 -8.20 -6.29 -13.50
CA GLN A 44 -8.03 -5.07 -14.29
C GLN A 44 -8.85 -3.89 -13.77
N ASP A 45 -10.09 -4.16 -13.38
CA ASP A 45 -11.08 -3.12 -13.06
C ASP A 45 -11.33 -2.98 -11.55
N ALA A 46 -10.44 -3.51 -10.71
CA ALA A 46 -10.62 -3.52 -9.26
C ALA A 46 -9.31 -3.32 -8.53
N SER A 47 -9.35 -2.68 -7.36
CA SER A 47 -8.17 -2.63 -6.48
C SER A 47 -7.86 -4.01 -5.90
N PHE A 48 -6.57 -4.34 -5.79
CA PHE A 48 -6.12 -5.62 -5.28
C PHE A 48 -4.77 -5.51 -4.56
N TYR A 49 -4.47 -6.50 -3.74
CA TYR A 49 -3.15 -6.73 -3.15
C TYR A 49 -2.42 -7.80 -3.96
N SER A 50 -1.20 -7.52 -4.37
CA SER A 50 -0.35 -8.40 -5.16
C SER A 50 0.63 -9.15 -4.26
N CYS A 51 0.50 -10.47 -4.22
CA CYS A 51 1.41 -11.39 -3.53
C CYS A 51 2.41 -11.98 -4.54
N SER A 52 3.20 -11.13 -5.19
CA SER A 52 3.94 -11.46 -6.42
C SER A 52 4.94 -12.60 -6.28
N ASN A 53 5.45 -12.84 -5.06
CA ASN A 53 6.43 -13.89 -4.78
C ASN A 53 5.78 -15.28 -4.64
N LEU A 54 4.44 -15.36 -4.55
CA LEU A 54 3.74 -16.62 -4.69
C LEU A 54 3.80 -17.12 -6.15
N PRO A 55 3.74 -18.44 -6.38
CA PRO A 55 3.74 -19.01 -7.72
C PRO A 55 2.69 -18.37 -8.63
N PRO A 56 2.95 -18.21 -9.95
CA PRO A 56 2.00 -17.61 -10.88
C PRO A 56 0.62 -18.28 -10.94
N SER A 57 0.56 -19.58 -10.65
CA SER A 57 -0.66 -20.37 -10.58
C SER A 57 -1.36 -20.33 -9.21
N HIS A 58 -0.77 -19.70 -8.20
CA HIS A 58 -1.33 -19.68 -6.85
C HIS A 58 -2.64 -18.88 -6.84
N PRO A 59 -3.75 -19.46 -6.34
CA PRO A 59 -5.08 -18.81 -6.40
C PRO A 59 -5.13 -17.50 -5.62
N GLY A 60 -4.28 -17.34 -4.60
CA GLY A 60 -4.17 -16.11 -3.82
C GLY A 60 -3.04 -15.17 -4.24
N ARG A 61 -2.51 -15.30 -5.46
CA ARG A 61 -1.48 -14.37 -5.94
C ARG A 61 -2.00 -12.93 -6.04
N TYR A 62 -3.27 -12.77 -6.36
CA TYR A 62 -3.96 -11.49 -6.41
C TYR A 62 -5.19 -11.55 -5.52
N VAL A 63 -5.24 -10.70 -4.49
CA VAL A 63 -6.34 -10.68 -3.53
C VAL A 63 -7.12 -9.38 -3.67
N ARG A 64 -8.41 -9.47 -3.97
CA ARG A 64 -9.23 -8.26 -4.18
C ARG A 64 -9.37 -7.47 -2.89
N ALA A 65 -9.23 -6.15 -2.98
CA ALA A 65 -9.37 -5.28 -1.82
C ALA A 65 -10.80 -5.28 -1.25
N SER A 66 -11.81 -5.55 -2.07
CA SER A 66 -13.19 -5.77 -1.61
C SER A 66 -13.30 -6.92 -0.62
N ASP A 67 -12.61 -8.02 -0.91
CA ASP A 67 -12.70 -9.26 -0.14
C ASP A 67 -11.96 -9.11 1.19
N VAL A 68 -10.84 -8.38 1.17
CA VAL A 68 -10.13 -7.94 2.38
C VAL A 68 -11.05 -7.12 3.27
N ARG A 69 -11.67 -6.05 2.75
CA ARG A 69 -12.58 -5.20 3.53
C ARG A 69 -13.76 -5.97 4.11
N ALA A 70 -14.36 -6.88 3.34
CA ALA A 70 -15.48 -7.69 3.77
C ALA A 70 -15.11 -8.62 4.94
N GLN A 71 -13.90 -9.19 4.93
CA GLN A 71 -13.41 -10.03 6.03
C GLN A 71 -12.99 -9.22 7.25
N VAL A 72 -12.29 -8.08 7.05
CA VAL A 72 -11.91 -7.17 8.15
C VAL A 72 -13.14 -6.69 8.93
N ALA A 73 -14.26 -6.43 8.24
CA ALA A 73 -15.50 -6.04 8.88
C ALA A 73 -16.09 -7.08 9.85
N GLN A 74 -15.63 -8.33 9.79
CA GLN A 74 -16.16 -9.48 10.53
C GLN A 74 -15.12 -10.08 11.49
N ILE A 75 -13.94 -9.48 11.62
CA ILE A 75 -12.93 -9.93 12.60
C ILE A 75 -13.50 -9.72 14.01
N PRO A 76 -13.48 -10.73 14.88
CA PRO A 76 -13.93 -10.58 16.25
C PRO A 76 -12.97 -9.68 17.05
N GLU A 77 -13.47 -9.11 18.15
CA GLU A 77 -12.67 -8.29 19.05
C GLU A 77 -11.46 -9.09 19.59
N TYR A 78 -10.34 -8.38 19.79
CA TYR A 78 -9.10 -8.99 20.23
C TYR A 78 -9.23 -9.44 21.68
N ASN A 79 -8.98 -10.72 21.93
CA ASN A 79 -8.99 -11.26 23.28
C ASN A 79 -7.55 -11.38 23.80
N HIS A 80 -7.21 -10.56 24.79
CA HIS A 80 -5.90 -10.55 25.47
C HIS A 80 -5.52 -11.89 26.12
N GLN A 81 -6.48 -12.78 26.36
CA GLN A 81 -6.21 -14.12 26.92
C GLN A 81 -5.61 -15.10 25.90
N ILE A 82 -5.63 -14.77 24.60
CA ILE A 82 -5.07 -15.61 23.53
C ILE A 82 -3.53 -15.44 23.44
N GLU A 83 -2.94 -14.61 24.30
CA GLU A 83 -1.50 -14.36 24.36
C GLU A 83 -0.75 -15.57 24.95
N GLY A 84 -0.31 -16.48 24.09
CA GLY A 84 0.55 -17.58 24.49
C GLY A 84 0.86 -18.57 23.37
N ASN A 85 2.07 -19.13 23.39
CA ASN A 85 2.51 -20.23 22.51
C ASN A 85 1.91 -21.59 22.91
N SER A 86 0.77 -21.63 23.62
CA SER A 86 0.12 -22.91 23.93
C SER A 86 -0.38 -23.57 22.64
N LYS A 87 -0.25 -24.90 22.57
CA LYS A 87 -0.81 -25.71 21.49
C LYS A 87 -2.32 -25.47 21.34
N ASP A 88 -3.00 -25.14 22.44
CA ASP A 88 -4.44 -24.90 22.50
C ASP A 88 -4.85 -23.58 21.80
N PHE A 89 -3.93 -22.62 21.71
CA PHE A 89 -4.18 -21.30 21.12
C PHE A 89 -3.61 -21.14 19.71
N LYS A 90 -2.99 -22.20 19.17
CA LYS A 90 -2.32 -22.15 17.86
C LYS A 90 -3.25 -21.70 16.73
N ASN A 91 -4.53 -22.07 16.79
CA ASN A 91 -5.53 -21.74 15.77
C ASN A 91 -6.50 -20.62 16.20
N LEU A 92 -6.28 -20.00 17.36
CA LEU A 92 -7.11 -18.87 17.77
C LEU A 92 -6.59 -17.58 17.15
N TYR A 93 -7.49 -16.80 16.59
CA TYR A 93 -7.22 -15.49 15.98
C TYR A 93 -8.36 -14.53 16.35
N PRO A 94 -8.12 -13.21 16.33
CA PRO A 94 -6.88 -12.50 15.95
C PRO A 94 -5.72 -12.69 16.94
N LYS A 95 -4.48 -12.44 16.47
CA LYS A 95 -3.25 -12.51 17.29
C LYS A 95 -2.47 -11.21 17.19
N ASN A 96 -1.59 -10.95 18.16
CA ASN A 96 -0.64 -9.84 18.07
C ASN A 96 0.31 -10.01 16.87
N PHE A 97 0.51 -8.95 16.09
CA PHE A 97 1.47 -8.94 15.00
C PHE A 97 2.72 -8.16 15.40
N ALA A 98 3.79 -8.90 15.71
CA ALA A 98 5.04 -8.35 16.24
C ALA A 98 5.90 -7.62 15.19
N ASN A 99 5.64 -7.83 13.89
CA ASN A 99 6.41 -7.23 12.79
C ASN A 99 7.93 -7.52 12.87
N PHE A 100 8.31 -8.80 13.03
CA PHE A 100 9.72 -9.20 13.11
C PHE A 100 10.50 -8.87 11.82
N GLU A 101 9.81 -8.80 10.69
CA GLU A 101 10.35 -8.36 9.40
C GLU A 101 10.61 -6.86 9.30
N GLN A 102 10.19 -6.07 10.31
CA GLN A 102 10.40 -4.61 10.38
C GLN A 102 9.85 -3.86 9.17
N PHE A 103 8.64 -4.21 8.70
CA PHE A 103 7.97 -3.45 7.65
C PHE A 103 7.76 -2.00 8.10
N SER A 104 8.37 -1.05 7.38
CA SER A 104 8.29 0.38 7.67
C SER A 104 7.09 1.07 7.03
N ALA A 105 6.51 0.46 5.98
CA ALA A 105 5.44 1.02 5.17
C ALA A 105 4.05 0.44 5.47
N LEU A 106 3.82 -0.05 6.70
CA LEU A 106 2.51 -0.52 7.13
C LEU A 106 1.59 0.67 7.41
N GLU A 107 0.40 0.67 6.82
CA GLU A 107 -0.64 1.67 7.09
C GLU A 107 -1.28 1.46 8.47
N SER A 108 -1.36 0.22 8.94
CA SER A 108 -1.81 -0.12 10.30
C SER A 108 -0.87 0.46 11.36
N CYS A 109 -1.43 1.09 12.38
CA CYS A 109 -0.65 1.63 13.49
C CYS A 109 -0.39 0.55 14.57
N HIS A 110 0.66 0.74 15.37
CA HIS A 110 0.91 -0.11 16.54
C HIS A 110 -0.03 0.28 17.70
N PRO A 111 -0.55 -0.68 18.49
CA PRO A 111 -0.38 -2.13 18.38
C PRO A 111 -1.20 -2.76 17.26
N ARG A 112 -0.63 -3.80 16.63
CA ARG A 112 -1.19 -4.46 15.45
C ARG A 112 -1.68 -5.86 15.77
N ILE A 113 -2.71 -6.28 15.06
CA ILE A 113 -3.13 -7.68 15.04
C ILE A 113 -2.94 -8.28 13.65
N GLU A 114 -2.74 -9.59 13.60
CA GLU A 114 -2.88 -10.40 12.40
C GLU A 114 -4.14 -11.27 12.46
N TYR A 115 -4.78 -11.46 11.30
CA TYR A 115 -5.92 -12.37 11.15
C TYR A 115 -5.83 -13.14 9.81
N PRO A 116 -6.19 -14.44 9.74
CA PRO A 116 -6.11 -15.22 8.53
C PRO A 116 -7.07 -14.68 7.46
N LEU A 117 -6.54 -14.47 6.26
CA LEU A 117 -7.33 -14.04 5.11
C LEU A 117 -7.66 -15.26 4.25
N LYS A 118 -8.95 -15.56 4.10
CA LYS A 118 -9.43 -16.66 3.25
C LYS A 118 -9.78 -16.15 1.86
N LEU A 119 -9.38 -16.88 0.83
CA LEU A 119 -9.67 -16.50 -0.55
C LEU A 119 -11.14 -16.80 -0.89
N LYS A 120 -11.69 -16.05 -1.84
CA LYS A 120 -13.09 -16.16 -2.28
C LYS A 120 -13.49 -17.61 -2.57
N GLY A 121 -14.67 -18.00 -2.08
CA GLY A 121 -15.21 -19.38 -2.19
C GLY A 121 -14.88 -20.26 -0.98
N VAL A 122 -13.95 -19.84 -0.13
CA VAL A 122 -13.71 -20.46 1.18
C VAL A 122 -14.48 -19.64 2.22
N GLN A 123 -15.20 -20.33 3.12
CA GLN A 123 -15.84 -19.68 4.26
C GLN A 123 -14.79 -18.89 5.06
N MET A 124 -15.25 -17.85 5.76
CA MET A 124 -14.40 -17.05 6.64
C MET A 124 -13.59 -17.91 7.59
N TRP A 125 -12.48 -17.36 8.12
CA TRP A 125 -11.78 -18.05 9.19
C TRP A 125 -12.74 -18.32 10.35
N GLN A 126 -12.93 -19.60 10.63
CA GLN A 126 -13.59 -20.10 11.81
C GLN A 126 -12.57 -20.92 12.58
N ALA A 127 -12.37 -20.59 13.84
CA ALA A 127 -11.54 -21.36 14.75
C ALA A 127 -12.28 -22.65 15.17
N SER A 128 -12.70 -23.49 14.21
CA SER A 128 -13.34 -24.76 14.52
C SER A 128 -12.29 -25.83 14.82
N GLU A 129 -12.33 -26.37 16.04
CA GLU A 129 -11.82 -27.66 16.51
C GLU A 129 -10.54 -28.19 15.81
N GLY A 130 -9.47 -27.38 15.82
CA GLY A 130 -8.10 -27.87 15.64
C GLY A 130 -7.65 -28.25 14.21
N THR A 131 -8.55 -28.31 13.22
CA THR A 131 -8.22 -28.82 11.87
C THR A 131 -8.08 -27.75 10.78
N ALA A 132 -8.61 -26.54 11.00
CA ALA A 132 -8.52 -25.47 10.03
C ALA A 132 -7.07 -24.95 9.90
N THR A 133 -6.53 -24.90 8.68
CA THR A 133 -5.23 -24.29 8.40
C THR A 133 -5.41 -22.81 8.05
N ALA A 134 -4.67 -21.92 8.71
CA ALA A 134 -4.80 -20.46 8.52
C ALA A 134 -4.43 -19.97 7.09
N GLY A 135 -3.89 -20.84 6.24
CA GLY A 135 -3.43 -20.46 4.90
C GLY A 135 -2.21 -19.52 4.96
N VAL A 136 -1.82 -19.00 3.80
CA VAL A 136 -0.58 -18.21 3.67
C VAL A 136 -0.79 -16.71 3.88
N HIS A 137 -2.02 -16.21 3.76
CA HIS A 137 -2.33 -14.78 3.82
C HIS A 137 -2.80 -14.33 5.21
N ARG A 138 -2.38 -13.14 5.61
CA ARG A 138 -2.88 -12.44 6.81
C ARG A 138 -3.29 -11.02 6.44
N VAL A 139 -4.35 -10.54 7.07
CA VAL A 139 -4.60 -9.09 7.18
C VAL A 139 -3.93 -8.59 8.45
N ILE A 140 -3.32 -7.41 8.37
CA ILE A 140 -2.77 -6.70 9.51
C ILE A 140 -3.63 -5.46 9.75
N CYS A 141 -4.13 -5.33 10.98
CA CYS A 141 -5.05 -4.26 11.35
C CYS A 141 -4.57 -3.54 12.61
N ASP A 142 -4.94 -2.27 12.74
CA ASP A 142 -4.81 -1.52 13.99
C ASP A 142 -5.74 -2.12 15.06
N ARG A 143 -5.18 -2.49 16.21
CA ARG A 143 -5.92 -3.13 17.30
C ARG A 143 -6.89 -2.17 18.00
N ASP A 144 -6.47 -0.92 18.21
CA ASP A 144 -7.08 -0.04 19.21
C ASP A 144 -7.95 1.06 18.57
N ARG A 145 -7.72 1.39 17.29
CA ARG A 145 -8.52 2.39 16.53
C ARG A 145 -9.66 1.79 15.72
N GLY A 146 -9.91 0.50 15.91
CA GLY A 146 -10.83 -0.32 15.14
C GLY A 146 -10.20 -0.81 13.84
N TYR A 147 -10.37 -2.11 13.56
CA TYR A 147 -9.64 -2.83 12.49
C TYR A 147 -9.78 -2.25 11.07
N ARG A 148 -10.76 -1.38 10.85
CA ARG A 148 -11.04 -0.76 9.55
C ARG A 148 -10.13 0.44 9.26
N MET A 149 -9.39 0.93 10.25
CA MET A 149 -8.50 2.08 10.15
C MET A 149 -7.06 1.62 9.92
N GLY A 150 -6.62 1.61 8.66
CA GLY A 150 -5.29 1.11 8.28
C GLY A 150 -5.28 -0.42 8.17
N VAL A 151 -5.31 -0.92 6.94
CA VAL A 151 -5.36 -2.36 6.65
C VAL A 151 -4.26 -2.71 5.67
N ASP A 152 -3.32 -3.52 6.15
CA ASP A 152 -2.28 -4.12 5.32
C ASP A 152 -2.59 -5.58 5.04
N VAL A 153 -1.99 -6.12 3.98
CA VAL A 153 -2.01 -7.55 3.69
C VAL A 153 -0.56 -8.03 3.66
N VAL A 154 -0.28 -9.10 4.39
CA VAL A 154 0.99 -9.82 4.35
C VAL A 154 0.76 -11.28 3.98
N TYR A 155 1.79 -11.95 3.49
CA TYR A 155 1.73 -13.37 3.18
C TYR A 155 3.05 -14.07 3.50
N HIS A 156 2.97 -15.36 3.82
CA HIS A 156 4.15 -16.20 4.00
C HIS A 156 4.86 -16.40 2.65
N ASP A 157 6.11 -15.98 2.60
CA ASP A 157 7.03 -16.09 1.48
C ASP A 157 8.16 -17.05 1.85
N THR A 158 7.98 -18.32 1.50
CA THR A 158 8.92 -19.40 1.83
C THR A 158 10.29 -19.25 1.17
N THR A 159 10.44 -18.31 0.23
CA THR A 159 11.74 -18.01 -0.38
C THR A 159 12.66 -17.21 0.55
N LYS A 160 12.11 -16.50 1.54
CA LYS A 160 12.87 -15.73 2.53
C LYS A 160 13.39 -16.58 3.69
N SER A 161 12.54 -17.46 4.20
CA SER A 161 12.86 -18.32 5.34
C SER A 161 11.88 -19.49 5.43
N SER A 162 12.39 -20.62 5.92
CA SER A 162 11.57 -21.80 6.26
C SER A 162 10.85 -21.64 7.60
N ASN A 163 11.27 -20.70 8.46
CA ASN A 163 10.58 -20.40 9.71
C ASN A 163 9.36 -19.50 9.45
N PRO A 164 8.12 -19.99 9.66
CA PRO A 164 6.91 -19.23 9.39
C PRO A 164 6.77 -17.94 10.22
N ALA A 165 7.48 -17.84 11.35
CA ALA A 165 7.44 -16.66 12.20
C ALA A 165 8.14 -15.43 11.58
N ASN A 166 9.07 -15.67 10.63
CA ASN A 166 9.98 -14.64 10.10
C ASN A 166 10.03 -14.66 8.56
N ASN A 167 8.96 -15.09 7.90
CA ASN A 167 8.94 -15.21 6.44
C ASN A 167 7.80 -14.42 5.80
N PHE A 168 7.30 -13.37 6.46
CA PHE A 168 6.29 -12.53 5.84
C PHE A 168 6.86 -11.64 4.72
N THR A 169 5.98 -11.31 3.78
CA THR A 169 6.17 -10.25 2.80
C THR A 169 4.90 -9.40 2.75
N GLN A 170 5.05 -8.08 2.81
CA GLN A 170 3.94 -7.15 2.59
C GLN A 170 3.49 -7.22 1.13
N ALA A 171 2.19 -7.38 0.91
CA ALA A 171 1.60 -7.40 -0.43
C ALA A 171 1.47 -5.96 -0.96
N ASN A 172 1.85 -5.76 -2.21
CA ASN A 172 1.75 -4.44 -2.84
C ASN A 172 0.29 -4.12 -3.16
N TYR A 173 -0.21 -2.97 -2.72
CA TYR A 173 -1.55 -2.52 -3.07
C TYR A 173 -1.57 -1.85 -4.45
N HIS A 174 -2.47 -2.31 -5.32
CA HIS A 174 -2.70 -1.78 -6.64
C HIS A 174 -4.12 -1.23 -6.73
N ARG A 175 -4.23 0.03 -7.16
CA ARG A 175 -5.50 0.67 -7.50
C ARG A 175 -5.58 0.82 -9.02
N PRO A 176 -6.70 0.47 -9.67
CA PRO A 176 -6.87 0.71 -11.09
C PRO A 176 -6.76 2.21 -11.35
N GLU A 177 -6.03 2.58 -12.40
CA GLU A 177 -6.00 3.96 -12.85
C GLU A 177 -7.40 4.36 -13.26
N ALA A 178 -7.93 5.44 -12.69
CA ALA A 178 -9.21 5.97 -13.11
C ALA A 178 -9.08 6.38 -14.58
N GLY A 179 -9.56 5.55 -15.49
CA GLY A 179 -9.60 5.88 -16.90
C GLY A 179 -10.28 7.23 -17.08
N GLU A 180 -9.76 8.08 -17.96
CA GLU A 180 -10.23 9.45 -18.24
C GLU A 180 -11.72 9.57 -18.63
N LYS A 181 -12.45 8.45 -18.72
CA LYS A 181 -13.87 8.37 -19.07
C LYS A 181 -14.83 9.05 -18.08
N GLY A 182 -14.37 9.44 -16.89
CA GLY A 182 -15.21 10.14 -15.90
C GLY A 182 -15.30 11.67 -16.04
N LYS A 183 -14.47 12.31 -16.88
CA LYS A 183 -14.40 13.79 -16.92
C LYS A 183 -15.34 14.47 -17.93
N GLN A 184 -15.91 13.75 -18.90
CA GLN A 184 -16.75 14.39 -19.93
C GLN A 184 -18.24 14.45 -19.60
N GLU A 185 -18.76 13.63 -18.68
CA GLU A 185 -20.21 13.54 -18.47
C GLU A 185 -20.76 14.54 -17.44
N ARG A 186 -19.88 15.22 -16.69
CA ARG A 186 -20.30 16.19 -15.66
C ARG A 186 -20.56 17.61 -16.18
N HIS A 187 -20.16 17.93 -17.41
CA HIS A 187 -20.30 19.28 -17.98
C HIS A 187 -21.56 19.50 -18.84
N LYS A 188 -22.46 18.50 -18.97
CA LYS A 188 -23.66 18.65 -19.81
C LYS A 188 -24.97 18.95 -19.06
N ASN A 189 -25.00 18.83 -17.73
CA ASN A 189 -26.23 19.00 -16.94
C ASN A 189 -26.33 20.31 -16.14
N HIS A 190 -25.52 21.32 -16.44
CA HIS A 190 -25.56 22.61 -15.72
C HIS A 190 -26.02 23.80 -16.57
N ARG A 191 -26.88 23.54 -17.57
CA ARG A 191 -27.44 24.59 -18.44
C ARG A 191 -28.92 24.36 -18.77
N ARG A 192 -29.75 24.18 -17.73
CA ARG A 192 -31.21 24.36 -17.81
C ARG A 192 -31.74 24.55 -16.39
N GLY A 193 -31.72 25.79 -15.93
CA GLY A 193 -32.18 26.15 -14.60
C GLY A 193 -32.11 27.66 -14.39
N GLU A 194 -32.54 28.45 -15.39
CA GLU A 194 -32.79 29.87 -15.21
C GLU A 194 -34.18 30.19 -15.73
N GLY A 195 -34.95 30.88 -14.88
CA GLY A 195 -36.11 31.68 -15.30
C GLY A 195 -37.47 31.07 -14.99
N SER A 196 -38.03 31.37 -13.81
CA SER A 196 -39.04 32.43 -13.70
C SER A 196 -39.70 32.42 -12.32
N ALA A 197 -39.47 33.49 -11.56
CA ALA A 197 -40.33 33.89 -10.47
C ALA A 197 -41.49 34.73 -11.04
N SER A 198 -42.73 34.43 -10.66
CA SER A 198 -43.80 35.43 -10.51
C SER A 198 -45.01 34.84 -9.75
N SER A 199 -45.22 35.35 -8.53
CA SER A 199 -46.49 35.80 -7.93
C SER A 199 -47.84 35.27 -8.43
N GLY A 200 -48.71 34.87 -7.49
CA GLY A 200 -50.15 35.22 -7.55
C GLY A 200 -51.18 34.18 -7.08
N SER A 201 -51.76 34.42 -5.90
CA SER A 201 -53.20 34.41 -5.60
C SER A 201 -54.07 33.13 -5.70
N SER A 202 -54.56 32.70 -4.53
CA SER A 202 -55.96 32.41 -4.11
C SER A 202 -56.90 31.42 -4.85
N TYR A 203 -57.77 30.81 -4.02
CA TYR A 203 -58.89 29.85 -4.24
C TYR A 203 -58.45 28.39 -4.52
N TYR A 204 -58.87 27.35 -3.81
CA TYR A 204 -60.06 27.07 -2.99
C TYR A 204 -59.69 26.46 -1.64
#